data_AF-A0A7J5Y3C9-F1
#
_entry.id   AF-A0A7J5Y3C9-F1
#
_cell.length_a   1.000
_cell.length_b   1.000
_cell.length_c   1.000
_cell.angle_alpha   90.00
_cell.angle_beta   90.00
_cell.angle_gamma   90.00
#
_symmetry.space_group_name_H-M   'P 1'
#
loop_
_entity.id
_entity.type
_entity.pdbx_description
1 polymer ?
#
loop_
_entity_poly.entity_id
_entity_poly.type
_entity_poly.pdbx_seq_one_letter_code
_entity_poly.pdbx_strand_id
1 'polypeptide(L)'
;MRWIREDKENRVKSLEEAFDCVRFRLLPEKYFKEKVEKDEILKADPEIVKKIKVIKEAFAGKLPEKKKSEDDGEEEEGTLPGYLNDNRRTGMYAKDMVLMINDTAAVAYDPQDNECSLAAMSEQIPRNHVSLVSKKNNLYVLGGLFVDEEDKEKPLQCYFYKFDSLAAEWMALPPMPSPRCLFALGECENVLFAVAGKDLQSDESHDTVMCYDTE
;
A
#
# COMPACT_ATOMS: atom_id res chain seq x y z
N MET A 1 7.14 -14.71 16.16
CA MET A 1 7.56 -15.76 17.12
C MET A 1 8.36 -16.91 16.51
N ARG A 2 8.35 -17.13 15.18
CA ARG A 2 9.17 -18.20 14.55
C ARG A 2 10.67 -18.02 14.79
N TRP A 3 11.17 -16.78 14.71
CA TRP A 3 12.58 -16.45 14.98
C TRP A 3 13.08 -17.02 16.32
N ILE A 4 12.38 -16.79 17.42
CA ILE A 4 12.84 -17.29 18.74
C ILE A 4 12.83 -18.82 18.80
N ARG A 5 11.90 -19.47 18.10
CA ARG A 5 11.70 -20.94 18.16
C ARG A 5 12.75 -21.72 17.37
N GLU A 6 13.44 -21.10 16.41
CA GLU A 6 14.53 -21.75 15.66
C GLU A 6 15.80 -21.96 16.49
N ASP A 7 16.13 -21.02 17.38
CA ASP A 7 17.29 -21.13 18.28
C ASP A 7 16.92 -20.55 19.65
N LYS A 8 16.19 -21.36 20.42
CA LYS A 8 15.63 -20.94 21.69
C LYS A 8 16.73 -20.64 22.72
N GLU A 9 17.80 -21.41 22.77
CA GLU A 9 18.84 -21.28 23.80
C GLU A 9 19.62 -19.97 23.68
N ASN A 10 19.90 -19.52 22.45
CA ASN A 10 20.64 -18.27 22.23
C ASN A 10 19.69 -17.08 22.10
N ARG A 11 18.58 -17.20 21.36
CA ARG A 11 17.72 -16.04 21.05
C ARG A 11 16.86 -15.59 22.24
N VAL A 12 16.62 -16.45 23.24
CA VAL A 12 15.95 -16.03 24.49
C VAL A 12 16.80 -15.01 25.26
N LYS A 13 18.14 -15.07 25.19
CA LYS A 13 19.03 -14.14 25.89
C LYS A 13 18.93 -12.70 25.35
N SER A 14 18.74 -12.56 24.04
CA SER A 14 18.56 -11.26 23.36
C SER A 14 17.09 -10.87 23.20
N LEU A 15 16.17 -11.65 23.76
CA LEU A 15 14.75 -11.48 23.52
C LEU A 15 14.22 -10.17 24.11
N GLU A 16 14.69 -9.81 25.30
CA GLU A 16 14.28 -8.56 25.95
C GLU A 16 14.69 -7.34 25.12
N GLU A 17 15.94 -7.30 24.65
CA GLU A 17 16.47 -6.24 23.78
C GLU A 17 15.73 -6.19 22.44
N ALA A 18 15.53 -7.36 21.82
CA ALA A 18 14.79 -7.46 20.57
C ALA A 18 13.34 -6.96 20.72
N PHE A 19 12.72 -7.18 21.89
CA PHE A 19 11.38 -6.69 22.20
C PHE A 19 11.32 -5.15 22.17
N ASP A 20 12.38 -4.47 22.62
CA ASP A 20 12.49 -3.01 22.57
C ASP A 20 12.66 -2.46 21.15
N CYS A 21 13.09 -3.30 20.21
CA CYS A 21 13.19 -2.94 18.79
C CYS A 21 11.87 -3.10 18.02
N VAL A 22 10.84 -3.73 18.60
CA VAL A 22 9.56 -3.99 17.93
C VAL A 22 8.54 -2.91 18.27
N ARG A 23 8.04 -2.19 17.26
CA ARG A 23 7.08 -1.08 17.43
C ARG A 23 5.65 -1.58 17.55
N PHE A 24 5.26 -2.06 18.73
CA PHE A 24 3.97 -2.75 18.89
C PHE A 24 2.75 -1.88 18.62
N ARG A 25 2.82 -0.56 18.84
CA ARG A 25 1.71 0.35 18.51
C ARG A 25 1.38 0.46 17.02
N LEU A 26 2.28 0.00 16.14
CA LEU A 26 2.06 -0.06 14.69
C LEU A 26 1.56 -1.43 14.22
N LEU A 27 1.40 -2.40 15.14
CA LEU A 27 0.82 -3.70 14.83
C LEU A 27 -0.70 -3.68 15.03
N PRO A 28 -1.47 -4.41 14.21
CA PRO A 28 -2.89 -4.59 14.44
C PRO A 28 -3.16 -5.17 15.85
N GLU A 29 -4.06 -4.55 16.61
CA GLU A 29 -4.36 -4.96 17.99
C GLU A 29 -4.81 -6.43 18.07
N LYS A 30 -5.57 -6.89 17.06
CA LYS A 30 -5.98 -8.29 16.95
C LYS A 30 -4.78 -9.24 16.87
N TYR A 31 -3.77 -8.90 16.07
CA TYR A 31 -2.55 -9.70 15.96
C TYR A 31 -1.79 -9.74 17.28
N PHE A 32 -1.67 -8.59 17.97
CA PHE A 32 -1.02 -8.52 19.27
C PHE A 32 -1.69 -9.45 20.30
N LYS A 33 -3.02 -9.36 20.45
CA LYS A 33 -3.80 -10.18 21.40
C LYS A 33 -3.72 -11.68 21.10
N GLU A 34 -3.69 -12.05 19.82
CA GLU A 34 -3.71 -13.46 19.41
C GLU A 34 -2.33 -14.11 19.38
N LYS A 35 -1.29 -13.37 18.97
CA LYS A 35 0.03 -13.95 18.63
C LYS A 35 1.16 -13.52 19.55
N VAL A 36 1.07 -12.36 20.18
CA VAL A 36 2.12 -11.84 21.08
C VAL A 36 1.73 -12.12 22.52
N GLU A 37 0.56 -11.66 22.95
CA GLU A 37 0.11 -11.79 24.33
C GLU A 37 -0.03 -13.25 24.80
N LYS A 38 -0.44 -14.15 23.89
CA LYS A 38 -0.69 -15.55 24.22
C LYS A 38 0.55 -16.45 24.10
N ASP A 39 1.69 -15.93 23.64
CA ASP A 39 2.88 -16.76 23.41
C ASP A 39 3.55 -17.17 24.74
N GLU A 40 3.78 -18.46 24.91
CA GLU A 40 4.34 -19.05 26.13
C GLU A 40 5.78 -18.61 26.41
N ILE A 41 6.59 -18.35 25.38
CA ILE A 41 7.99 -17.96 25.54
C ILE A 41 8.06 -16.55 26.12
N LEU A 42 7.18 -15.65 25.66
CA LEU A 42 7.10 -14.27 26.19
C LEU A 42 6.55 -14.23 27.61
N LYS A 43 5.64 -15.15 27.96
CA LYS A 43 5.09 -15.25 29.32
C LYS A 43 6.08 -15.81 30.34
N ALA A 44 7.11 -16.52 29.90
CA ALA A 44 8.12 -17.09 30.78
C ALA A 44 9.07 -16.02 31.35
N ASP A 45 9.16 -14.86 30.70
CA ASP A 45 10.03 -13.75 31.10
C ASP A 45 9.23 -12.65 31.84
N PRO A 46 9.48 -12.42 33.14
CA PRO A 46 8.77 -11.40 33.92
C PRO A 46 8.91 -9.97 33.38
N GLU A 47 10.05 -9.60 32.79
CA GLU A 47 10.26 -8.23 32.28
C GLU A 47 9.46 -8.01 30.99
N ILE A 48 9.40 -9.01 30.12
CA ILE A 48 8.57 -8.96 28.91
C ILE A 48 7.08 -8.90 29.27
N VAL A 49 6.63 -9.64 30.29
CA VAL A 49 5.24 -9.58 30.77
C VAL A 49 4.87 -8.16 31.24
N LYS A 50 5.78 -7.45 31.91
CA LYS A 50 5.58 -6.03 32.28
C LYS A 50 5.44 -5.17 31.03
N LYS A 51 6.35 -5.31 30.05
CA LYS A 51 6.30 -4.56 28.77
C LYS A 51 4.98 -4.83 28.02
N ILE A 52 4.52 -6.08 27.95
CA ILE A 52 3.22 -6.46 27.36
C ILE A 52 2.06 -5.74 28.05
N LYS A 53 2.07 -5.63 29.37
CA LYS A 53 1.03 -4.90 30.12
C LYS A 53 1.00 -3.42 29.73
N VAL A 54 2.17 -2.77 29.65
CA VAL A 54 2.29 -1.38 29.23
C VAL A 54 1.79 -1.20 27.78
N ILE A 55 2.10 -2.12 26.87
CA ILE A 55 1.61 -2.08 25.48
C ILE A 55 0.07 -2.17 25.42
N LYS A 56 -0.56 -3.01 26.25
CA LYS A 56 -2.02 -3.08 26.33
C LYS A 56 -2.63 -1.76 26.82
N GLU A 57 -2.04 -1.18 27.84
CA GLU A 57 -2.48 0.12 28.37
C GLU A 57 -2.33 1.21 27.29
N ALA A 58 -1.25 1.17 26.51
CA ALA A 58 -1.02 2.07 25.39
C ALA A 58 -2.05 1.89 24.26
N PHE A 59 -2.44 0.66 23.91
CA PHE A 59 -3.55 0.40 22.98
C PHE A 59 -4.90 0.94 23.50
N ALA A 60 -5.09 0.97 24.81
CA ALA A 60 -6.24 1.59 25.46
C ALA A 60 -6.12 3.13 25.65
N GLY A 61 -5.07 3.75 25.09
CA GLY A 61 -4.85 5.20 25.13
C GLY A 61 -4.08 5.72 26.36
N LYS A 62 -3.55 4.84 27.22
CA LYS A 62 -2.76 5.23 28.41
C LYS A 62 -1.27 5.07 28.11
N LEU A 63 -0.59 6.17 27.82
CA LEU A 63 0.85 6.18 27.56
C LEU A 63 1.65 6.50 28.83
N PRO A 64 2.83 5.88 29.01
CA PRO A 64 3.73 6.24 30.11
C PRO A 64 4.32 7.64 29.92
N GLU A 65 4.76 8.25 31.02
CA GLU A 65 5.44 9.55 30.97
C GLU A 65 6.69 9.48 30.09
N LYS A 66 6.82 10.46 29.20
CA LYS A 66 7.96 10.63 28.30
C LYS A 66 9.23 10.89 29.13
N LYS A 67 10.27 10.05 28.98
CA LYS A 67 11.57 10.30 29.63
C LYS A 67 12.30 11.42 28.88
N LYS A 68 12.84 12.41 29.62
CA LYS A 68 13.75 13.42 29.06
C LYS A 68 15.13 12.79 28.84
N SER A 69 15.68 12.92 27.63
CA SER A 69 17.11 12.67 27.36
C SER A 69 17.95 13.76 28.03
N GLU A 70 19.03 13.38 28.71
CA GLU A 70 19.97 14.30 29.38
C GLU A 70 21.15 14.70 28.47
N ASP A 71 21.03 14.60 27.14
CA ASP A 71 22.15 14.89 26.23
C ASP A 71 21.79 16.04 25.25
N ASP A 72 22.52 17.14 25.43
CA ASP A 72 22.77 18.32 24.60
C ASP A 72 21.66 18.87 23.66
N GLY A 73 21.04 19.96 24.13
CA GLY A 73 21.00 21.21 23.34
C GLY A 73 19.75 21.54 22.52
N GLU A 74 18.84 20.61 22.29
CA GLU A 74 17.54 20.89 21.65
C GLU A 74 16.40 20.40 22.55
N GLU A 75 15.28 21.13 22.58
CA GLU A 75 14.07 20.73 23.31
C GLU A 75 13.45 19.49 22.64
N GLU A 76 14.08 18.33 22.79
CA GLU A 76 13.52 17.06 22.34
C GLU A 76 12.33 16.69 23.23
N GLU A 77 11.14 16.60 22.62
CA GLU A 77 10.00 15.94 23.24
C GLU A 77 10.43 14.55 23.73
N GLY A 78 10.33 14.30 25.04
CA GLY A 78 10.85 13.05 25.62
C GLY A 78 10.38 11.81 24.85
N THR A 79 11.29 10.85 24.65
CA THR A 79 11.03 9.70 23.79
C THR A 79 10.30 8.60 24.56
N LEU A 80 9.30 8.00 23.91
CA LEU A 80 8.67 6.79 24.43
C LEU A 80 9.66 5.61 24.31
N PRO A 81 9.57 4.60 25.20
CA PRO A 81 10.31 3.36 25.06
C PRO A 81 10.17 2.76 23.65
N GLY A 82 11.23 2.11 23.14
CA GLY A 82 11.27 1.60 21.76
C GLY A 82 10.08 0.71 21.38
N TYR A 83 9.60 -0.12 22.31
CA TYR A 83 8.44 -0.98 22.11
C TYR A 83 7.10 -0.24 22.00
N LEU A 84 7.05 1.02 22.41
CA LEU A 84 5.92 1.95 22.25
C LEU A 84 6.17 3.03 21.20
N ASN A 85 7.35 3.06 20.59
CA ASN A 85 7.71 4.08 19.62
C ASN A 85 6.84 3.94 18.35
N ASP A 86 6.08 4.98 18.02
CA ASP A 86 5.30 5.12 16.79
C ASP A 86 5.84 6.22 15.88
N ASN A 87 7.01 6.80 16.19
CA ASN A 87 7.64 7.83 15.37
C ASN A 87 7.82 7.28 13.95
N ARG A 88 7.16 7.96 13.01
CA ARG A 88 7.16 7.61 11.59
C ARG A 88 8.61 7.66 11.09
N ARG A 89 9.09 6.57 10.49
CA ARG A 89 10.39 6.54 9.81
C ARG A 89 10.19 6.75 8.33
N THR A 90 11.19 7.35 7.67
CA THR A 90 11.28 7.39 6.21
C THR A 90 11.08 5.98 5.63
N GLY A 91 10.12 5.82 4.72
CA GLY A 91 9.76 4.51 4.14
C GLY A 91 8.69 3.70 4.89
N MET A 92 8.15 4.20 6.02
CA MET A 92 7.02 3.58 6.74
C MET A 92 5.67 4.28 6.46
N TYR A 93 5.61 5.18 5.48
CA TYR A 93 4.39 5.93 5.15
C TYR A 93 3.47 5.08 4.24
N ALA A 94 2.63 4.25 4.84
CA ALA A 94 1.42 3.78 4.17
C ALA A 94 0.25 4.56 4.79
N LYS A 95 -0.32 5.49 4.02
CA LYS A 95 -1.57 6.15 4.35
C LYS A 95 -2.58 5.78 3.27
N ASP A 96 -3.79 5.46 3.70
CA ASP A 96 -4.89 5.28 2.76
C ASP A 96 -5.24 6.67 2.20
N MET A 97 -5.06 6.82 0.89
CA MET A 97 -5.30 8.08 0.19
C MET A 97 -6.28 7.83 -0.97
N VAL A 98 -7.05 8.85 -1.30
CA VAL A 98 -7.83 8.87 -2.53
C VAL A 98 -6.94 9.39 -3.64
N LEU A 99 -6.68 8.59 -4.67
CA LEU A 99 -5.91 9.03 -5.82
C LEU A 99 -6.85 9.47 -6.95
N MET A 100 -6.75 10.74 -7.32
CA MET A 100 -7.52 11.35 -8.40
C MET A 100 -6.63 11.50 -9.63
N ILE A 101 -7.04 10.95 -10.76
CA ILE A 101 -6.24 10.91 -11.99
C ILE A 101 -7.02 11.60 -13.11
N ASN A 102 -6.38 12.50 -13.83
CA ASN A 102 -6.89 13.08 -15.08
C ASN A 102 -5.77 13.13 -16.13
N ASP A 103 -5.98 13.86 -17.23
CA ASP A 103 -5.02 14.05 -18.32
C ASP A 103 -3.94 15.12 -18.03
N THR A 104 -3.79 15.56 -16.77
CA THR A 104 -2.76 16.53 -16.36
C THR A 104 -1.91 16.02 -15.21
N ALA A 105 -2.53 15.55 -14.12
CA ALA A 105 -1.82 15.01 -12.97
C ALA A 105 -2.61 13.91 -12.25
N ALA A 106 -1.86 13.05 -11.55
CA ALA A 106 -2.35 12.20 -10.48
C ALA A 106 -2.12 12.90 -9.13
N VAL A 107 -3.21 13.18 -8.41
CA VAL A 107 -3.19 13.89 -7.13
C VAL A 107 -3.68 12.96 -6.03
N ALA A 108 -2.83 12.74 -5.03
CA ALA A 108 -3.19 11.99 -3.83
C ALA A 108 -3.83 12.95 -2.82
N TYR A 109 -5.10 12.69 -2.50
CA TYR A 109 -5.87 13.40 -1.50
C TYR A 109 -5.98 12.57 -0.22
N ASP A 110 -5.64 13.19 0.88
CA ASP A 110 -5.88 12.65 2.20
C ASP A 110 -7.13 13.31 2.84
N PRO A 111 -8.22 12.54 3.05
CA PRO A 111 -9.44 13.07 3.64
C PRO A 111 -9.32 13.37 5.14
N GLN A 112 -8.31 12.83 5.85
CA GLN A 112 -8.15 13.08 7.30
C GLN A 112 -7.57 14.47 7.56
N ASP A 113 -6.50 14.82 6.85
CA ASP A 113 -5.81 16.11 7.01
C ASP A 113 -6.36 17.16 6.02
N ASN A 114 -7.21 16.74 5.08
CA ASN A 114 -7.75 17.56 3.99
C ASN A 114 -6.64 18.21 3.14
N GLU A 115 -5.63 17.40 2.81
CA GLU A 115 -4.44 17.83 2.06
C GLU A 115 -4.33 17.08 0.73
N CYS A 116 -3.81 17.78 -0.29
CA CYS A 116 -3.51 17.23 -1.60
C CYS A 116 -2.01 17.25 -1.84
N SER A 117 -1.48 16.17 -2.41
CA SER A 117 -0.08 16.06 -2.84
C SER A 117 -0.01 15.54 -4.27
N LEU A 118 0.96 16.05 -5.03
CA LEU A 118 1.21 15.56 -6.38
C LEU A 118 1.82 14.17 -6.30
N ALA A 119 1.15 13.17 -6.87
CA ALA A 119 1.65 11.80 -6.94
C ALA A 119 2.48 11.58 -8.22
N ALA A 120 2.02 12.12 -9.35
CA ALA A 120 2.73 12.08 -10.63
C ALA A 120 2.12 13.01 -11.67
N MET A 121 2.90 13.38 -12.68
CA MET A 121 2.36 13.96 -13.92
C MET A 121 1.64 12.86 -14.73
N SER A 122 0.59 13.22 -15.46
CA SER A 122 -0.23 12.26 -16.20
C SER A 122 -0.70 12.76 -17.56
N GLU A 123 0.11 13.57 -18.24
CA GLU A 123 -0.20 14.09 -19.60
C GLU A 123 -0.33 12.96 -20.65
N GLN A 124 0.29 11.81 -20.39
CA GLN A 124 0.16 10.59 -21.19
C GLN A 124 -1.13 9.81 -20.95
N ILE A 125 -1.86 10.10 -19.86
CA ILE A 125 -3.07 9.38 -19.51
C ILE A 125 -4.26 9.94 -20.30
N PRO A 126 -5.01 9.11 -21.03
CA PRO A 126 -6.13 9.60 -21.83
C PRO A 126 -7.27 10.10 -20.94
N ARG A 127 -7.96 11.18 -21.35
CA ARG A 127 -9.12 11.73 -20.64
C ARG A 127 -10.19 10.69 -20.30
N ASN A 128 -10.55 9.89 -21.30
CA ASN A 128 -11.54 8.85 -21.15
C ASN A 128 -10.83 7.56 -20.74
N HIS A 129 -10.80 7.26 -19.45
CA HIS A 129 -10.16 6.07 -18.91
C HIS A 129 -10.93 5.46 -17.75
N VAL A 130 -10.58 4.22 -17.44
CA VAL A 130 -10.97 3.50 -16.23
C VAL A 130 -9.71 3.18 -15.45
N SER A 131 -9.75 3.34 -14.13
CA SER A 131 -8.64 3.01 -13.24
C SER A 131 -9.02 1.89 -12.27
N LEU A 132 -8.02 1.13 -11.84
CA LEU A 132 -8.18 0.03 -10.87
C LEU A 132 -6.92 -0.09 -10.02
N VAL A 133 -7.11 -0.22 -8.71
CA VAL A 133 -6.05 -0.62 -7.77
C VAL A 133 -6.24 -2.09 -7.43
N SER A 134 -5.20 -2.88 -7.66
CA SER A 134 -5.14 -4.31 -7.32
C SER A 134 -4.97 -4.55 -5.82
N LYS A 135 -5.23 -5.78 -5.35
CA LYS A 135 -4.94 -6.19 -3.96
C LYS A 135 -3.47 -6.03 -3.55
N LYS A 136 -2.55 -6.05 -4.52
CA LYS A 136 -1.10 -5.85 -4.32
C LYS A 136 -0.70 -4.36 -4.37
N ASN A 137 -1.67 -3.44 -4.34
CA ASN A 137 -1.46 -1.99 -4.43
C ASN A 137 -0.79 -1.52 -5.74
N ASN A 138 -0.90 -2.30 -6.81
CA ASN A 138 -0.56 -1.84 -8.16
C ASN A 138 -1.77 -1.10 -8.74
N LEU A 139 -1.55 0.11 -9.26
CA LEU A 139 -2.55 0.93 -9.91
C LEU A 139 -2.42 0.83 -11.43
N TYR A 140 -3.54 0.58 -12.08
CA TYR A 140 -3.65 0.44 -13.53
C TYR A 140 -4.63 1.45 -14.09
N VAL A 141 -4.35 1.92 -15.31
CA VAL A 141 -5.25 2.78 -16.08
C VAL A 141 -5.38 2.21 -17.49
N LEU A 142 -6.62 2.00 -17.93
CA LEU A 142 -6.95 1.49 -19.25
C LEU A 142 -7.98 2.39 -19.91
N GLY A 143 -7.74 2.80 -21.16
CA GLY A 143 -8.70 3.60 -21.91
C GLY A 143 -8.07 4.41 -23.02
N GLY A 144 -8.78 5.44 -23.46
CA GLY A 144 -8.43 6.21 -24.64
C GLY A 144 -8.32 5.35 -25.89
N LEU A 145 -7.71 5.92 -26.91
CA LEU A 145 -7.57 5.29 -28.21
C LEU A 145 -6.33 5.86 -28.90
N PHE A 146 -5.56 5.00 -29.54
CA PHE A 146 -4.50 5.40 -30.46
C PHE A 146 -4.49 4.53 -31.71
N VAL A 147 -3.77 5.03 -32.72
CA VAL A 147 -3.52 4.33 -33.98
C VAL A 147 -2.13 3.72 -33.89
N ASP A 148 -2.06 2.40 -33.88
CA ASP A 148 -0.86 1.62 -34.15
C ASP A 148 -0.61 1.62 -35.66
N GLU A 149 0.45 2.29 -36.09
CA GLU A 149 0.82 2.38 -37.50
C GLU A 149 1.46 1.08 -38.03
N GLU A 150 1.88 0.19 -37.13
CA GLU A 150 2.51 -1.09 -37.48
C GLU A 150 1.46 -2.17 -37.76
N ASP A 151 0.36 -2.20 -37.00
CA ASP A 151 -0.75 -3.12 -37.21
C ASP A 151 -1.80 -2.57 -38.20
N LYS A 152 -1.69 -3.00 -39.45
CA LYS A 152 -2.63 -2.60 -40.52
C LYS A 152 -3.99 -3.30 -40.44
N GLU A 153 -4.12 -4.42 -39.72
CA GLU A 153 -5.38 -5.14 -39.60
C GLU A 153 -6.22 -4.59 -38.44
N LYS A 154 -5.58 -4.27 -37.31
CA LYS A 154 -6.22 -3.70 -36.12
C LYS A 154 -5.46 -2.47 -35.60
N PRO A 155 -5.45 -1.39 -36.38
CA PRO A 155 -4.69 -0.19 -36.03
C PRO A 155 -5.22 0.50 -34.77
N LEU A 156 -6.51 0.36 -34.43
CA LEU A 156 -7.06 1.06 -33.27
C LEU A 156 -7.00 0.21 -31.99
N GLN A 157 -6.32 0.74 -30.98
CA GLN A 157 -6.07 0.08 -29.70
C GLN A 157 -6.30 1.05 -28.55
N CYS A 158 -6.52 0.52 -27.34
CA CYS A 158 -6.63 1.32 -26.13
C CYS A 158 -5.29 1.37 -25.38
N TYR A 159 -4.96 2.53 -24.83
CA TYR A 159 -3.78 2.69 -23.98
C TYR A 159 -3.93 1.91 -22.69
N PHE A 160 -2.82 1.33 -22.23
CA PHE A 160 -2.76 0.63 -20.95
C PHE A 160 -1.50 1.04 -20.18
N TYR A 161 -1.68 1.48 -18.94
CA TYR A 161 -0.61 2.00 -18.10
C TYR A 161 -0.66 1.38 -16.70
N LYS A 162 0.52 1.27 -16.08
CA LYS A 162 0.70 0.97 -14.66
C LYS A 162 1.47 2.09 -14.00
N PHE A 163 1.05 2.49 -12.80
CA PHE A 163 1.76 3.50 -12.03
C PHE A 163 2.98 2.91 -11.30
N ASP A 164 4.14 3.55 -11.47
CA ASP A 164 5.33 3.33 -10.66
C ASP A 164 5.37 4.35 -9.52
N SER A 165 5.05 3.91 -8.30
CA SER A 165 5.05 4.77 -7.12
C SER A 165 6.46 5.17 -6.63
N LEU A 166 7.51 4.47 -7.08
CA LEU A 166 8.89 4.81 -6.71
C LEU A 166 9.45 5.88 -7.64
N ALA A 167 9.18 5.76 -8.93
CA ALA A 167 9.59 6.74 -9.93
C ALA A 167 8.64 7.95 -10.02
N ALA A 168 7.41 7.83 -9.50
CA ALA A 168 6.33 8.80 -9.71
C ALA A 168 5.99 8.98 -11.20
N GLU A 169 5.95 7.87 -11.94
CA GLU A 169 5.77 7.84 -13.40
C GLU A 169 4.74 6.77 -13.82
N TRP A 170 4.20 6.90 -15.04
CA TRP A 170 3.33 5.90 -15.64
C TRP A 170 4.10 5.06 -16.65
N MET A 171 4.18 3.77 -16.39
CA MET A 171 4.77 2.78 -17.29
C MET A 171 3.72 2.28 -18.29
N ALA A 172 4.02 2.38 -19.58
CA ALA A 172 3.19 1.79 -20.62
C ALA A 172 3.25 0.25 -20.54
N LEU A 173 2.10 -0.39 -20.66
CA LEU A 173 1.93 -1.84 -20.75
C LEU A 173 1.46 -2.22 -22.16
N PRO A 174 1.50 -3.52 -22.53
CA PRO A 174 0.93 -3.98 -23.79
C PRO A 174 -0.51 -3.47 -23.98
N PRO A 175 -0.81 -2.75 -25.07
CA PRO A 175 -2.10 -2.11 -25.27
C PRO A 175 -3.22 -3.14 -25.43
N MET A 176 -4.46 -2.73 -25.14
CA MET A 176 -5.61 -3.61 -25.37
C MET A 176 -6.00 -3.56 -26.85
N PRO A 177 -5.96 -4.70 -27.58
CA PRO A 177 -6.22 -4.76 -29.03
C PRO A 177 -7.73 -4.76 -29.33
N SER A 178 -8.47 -3.86 -28.69
CA SER A 178 -9.90 -3.65 -28.92
C SER A 178 -10.23 -2.17 -28.65
N PRO A 179 -10.68 -1.42 -29.68
CA PRO A 179 -10.95 0.01 -29.55
C PRO A 179 -12.32 0.26 -28.91
N ARG A 180 -12.42 0.12 -27.59
CA ARG A 180 -13.70 0.25 -26.88
C ARG A 180 -13.69 1.29 -25.77
N CYS A 181 -14.87 1.79 -25.42
CA CYS A 181 -15.11 2.68 -24.29
C CYS A 181 -16.25 2.15 -23.40
N LEU A 182 -16.55 2.84 -22.28
CA LEU A 182 -17.67 2.50 -21.38
C LEU A 182 -17.64 1.05 -20.86
N PHE A 183 -16.46 0.45 -20.80
CA PHE A 183 -16.25 -0.88 -20.23
C PHE A 183 -15.96 -0.77 -18.72
N ALA A 184 -16.04 -1.89 -18.02
CA ALA A 184 -15.62 -2.00 -16.63
C ALA A 184 -14.26 -2.69 -16.53
N LEU A 185 -13.48 -2.35 -15.50
CA LEU A 185 -12.21 -3.01 -15.18
C LEU A 185 -12.35 -3.72 -13.82
N GLY A 186 -11.86 -4.95 -13.74
CA GLY A 186 -11.84 -5.74 -12.50
C GLY A 186 -10.58 -6.60 -12.39
N GLU A 187 -10.27 -7.06 -11.18
CA GLU A 187 -9.16 -7.99 -10.91
C GLU A 187 -9.72 -9.28 -10.29
N CYS A 188 -9.19 -10.42 -10.73
CA CYS A 188 -9.26 -11.67 -9.99
C CYS A 188 -7.87 -12.32 -10.00
N GLU A 189 -7.33 -12.58 -8.79
CA GLU A 189 -5.98 -13.10 -8.61
C GLU A 189 -4.92 -12.21 -9.29
N ASN A 190 -4.23 -12.69 -10.32
CA ASN A 190 -3.21 -11.96 -11.07
C ASN A 190 -3.71 -11.51 -12.45
N VAL A 191 -5.02 -11.61 -12.72
CA VAL A 191 -5.60 -11.31 -14.02
C VAL A 191 -6.51 -10.09 -13.93
N LEU A 192 -6.29 -9.12 -14.81
CA LEU A 192 -7.19 -7.99 -15.01
C LEU A 192 -8.20 -8.32 -16.12
N PHE A 193 -9.44 -7.89 -15.93
CA PHE A 193 -10.54 -8.13 -16.84
C PHE A 193 -11.16 -6.81 -17.30
N ALA A 194 -11.09 -6.53 -18.60
CA ALA A 194 -11.89 -5.47 -19.22
C ALA A 194 -13.18 -6.09 -19.78
N VAL A 195 -14.32 -5.72 -19.20
CA VAL A 195 -15.60 -6.38 -19.42
C VAL A 195 -16.52 -5.48 -20.22
N ALA A 196 -17.11 -6.04 -21.29
CA ALA A 196 -18.10 -5.40 -22.14
C ALA A 196 -17.60 -4.10 -22.76
N GLY A 197 -18.44 -3.06 -22.79
CA GLY A 197 -18.16 -1.76 -23.37
C GLY A 197 -18.79 -1.56 -24.75
N LYS A 198 -18.40 -0.49 -25.41
CA LYS A 198 -18.90 -0.10 -26.72
C LYS A 198 -17.74 0.12 -27.67
N ASP A 199 -17.82 -0.47 -28.86
CA ASP A 199 -16.85 -0.27 -29.91
C ASP A 199 -16.86 1.20 -30.36
N LEU A 200 -15.68 1.81 -30.44
CA LEU A 200 -15.54 3.20 -30.83
C LEU A 200 -15.59 3.40 -32.36
N GLN A 201 -15.43 2.34 -33.16
CA GLN A 201 -15.56 2.40 -34.61
C GLN A 201 -16.97 2.04 -35.07
N SER A 202 -17.50 0.91 -34.62
CA SER A 202 -18.81 0.41 -35.10
C SER A 202 -19.99 0.90 -34.28
N ASP A 203 -19.75 1.50 -33.10
CA ASP A 203 -20.78 1.90 -32.14
C ASP A 203 -21.60 0.72 -31.59
N GLU A 204 -21.11 -0.52 -31.75
CA GLU A 204 -21.76 -1.73 -31.25
C GLU A 204 -21.40 -2.00 -29.79
N SER A 205 -22.33 -2.58 -29.04
CA SER A 205 -22.05 -3.05 -27.67
C SER A 205 -21.34 -4.40 -27.69
N HIS A 206 -20.31 -4.53 -26.87
CA HIS A 206 -19.56 -5.77 -26.68
C HIS A 206 -20.08 -6.55 -25.48
N ASP A 207 -20.25 -7.87 -25.64
CA ASP A 207 -20.41 -8.84 -24.54
C ASP A 207 -19.09 -9.57 -24.21
N THR A 208 -18.03 -9.27 -24.96
CA THR A 208 -16.71 -9.87 -24.82
C THR A 208 -15.97 -9.38 -23.58
N VAL A 209 -15.07 -10.24 -23.07
CA VAL A 209 -14.18 -9.94 -21.95
C VAL A 209 -12.74 -10.10 -22.41
N MET A 210 -11.93 -9.06 -22.20
CA MET A 210 -10.48 -9.11 -22.43
C MET A 210 -9.77 -9.38 -21.11
N CYS A 211 -8.74 -10.22 -21.13
CA CYS A 211 -7.94 -10.53 -19.95
C CYS A 211 -6.47 -10.14 -20.16
N TYR A 212 -5.83 -9.67 -19.09
CA TYR A 212 -4.41 -9.36 -19.06
C TYR A 212 -3.78 -10.02 -17.82
N ASP A 213 -2.79 -10.89 -18.05
CA ASP A 213 -1.99 -11.49 -16.97
C ASP A 213 -0.92 -10.49 -16.50
N THR A 214 -0.82 -10.31 -15.19
CA THR A 214 0.11 -9.36 -14.57
C THR A 214 1.46 -9.99 -14.17
N GLU A 215 1.63 -11.30 -14.35
CA GLU A 215 2.88 -12.05 -14.11
C GLU A 215 3.69 -12.37 -15.37
#